data_AF-A0A6L3AE74-F1
#
_entry.id   AF-A0A6L3AE74-F1
#
_cell.length_a   1.000
_cell.length_b   1.000
_cell.length_c   1.000
_cell.angle_alpha   90.00
_cell.angle_beta   90.00
_cell.angle_gamma   90.00
#
_symmetry.space_group_name_H-M   'P 1'
#
loop_
_entity.id
_entity.type
_entity.pdbx_description
1 polymer ?
#
loop_
_entity_poly.entity_id
_entity_poly.type
_entity_poly.pdbx_seq_one_letter_code
_entity_poly.pdbx_strand_id
1 'polypeptide(L)'
;MDRRLPVEYDGWQAFEAGYRRMATPELVLEIQDGSPERRLAALSVIDLAEVATETLEDWVRHLPAAEANELAGAIPAQRPGSSCEEDLRWVELARLGYEERRLPTFLVMLMSSVEALESRACEGAAGAWRSVGMWLETVYTVLSDEGDSEALDDISLFVFENYLDRSPIFDAFCELLRTQPALALDVSSSPFTLLADLPPASQRMALCAAEEGGGLPAGEAWAVLQGL
;
A
#
# COMPACT_ATOMS: atom_id res chain seq x y z
N MET A 1 10.48 7.22 14.43
CA MET A 1 11.51 8.10 13.84
C MET A 1 10.80 9.41 13.58
N ASP A 2 11.15 10.52 14.25
CA ASP A 2 10.49 11.81 13.98
C ASP A 2 10.71 12.15 12.52
N ARG A 3 9.61 12.26 11.77
CA ARG A 3 9.63 12.58 10.35
C ARG A 3 10.20 13.98 10.21
N ARG A 4 11.44 14.10 9.72
CA ARG A 4 12.01 15.42 9.39
C ARG A 4 11.30 15.93 8.15
N LEU A 5 10.25 16.70 8.37
CA LEU A 5 9.62 17.49 7.34
C LEU A 5 10.60 18.58 6.86
N PRO A 6 10.52 19.00 5.60
CA PRO A 6 11.23 20.18 5.11
C PRO A 6 10.89 21.44 5.92
N VAL A 7 11.80 22.42 5.91
CA VAL A 7 11.71 23.66 6.74
C VAL A 7 10.47 24.50 6.41
N GLU A 8 9.96 24.42 5.19
CA GLU A 8 8.74 25.12 4.76
C GLU A 8 7.48 24.62 5.47
N TYR A 9 7.52 23.47 6.16
CA TYR A 9 6.43 22.96 6.98
C TYR A 9 6.59 23.31 8.47
N ASP A 10 7.65 24.03 8.87
CA ASP A 10 7.90 24.35 10.28
C ASP A 10 6.72 25.10 10.91
N GLY A 11 6.27 24.59 12.06
CA GLY A 11 5.18 25.20 12.83
C GLY A 11 3.77 24.86 12.33
N TRP A 12 3.60 23.92 11.40
CA TRP A 12 2.29 23.48 10.90
C TRP A 12 1.31 23.10 12.02
N GLN A 13 1.80 22.49 13.12
CA GLN A 13 0.94 22.08 14.25
C GLN A 13 0.25 23.27 14.94
N ALA A 14 0.76 24.49 14.77
CA ALA A 14 0.14 25.69 15.34
C ALA A 14 -1.24 25.98 14.71
N PHE A 15 -1.49 25.49 13.48
CA PHE A 15 -2.75 25.69 12.77
C PHE A 15 -3.81 24.62 13.09
N GLU A 16 -3.40 23.40 13.47
CA GLU A 16 -4.29 22.25 13.69
C GLU A 16 -5.51 22.58 14.57
N ALA A 17 -5.28 23.22 15.73
CA ALA A 17 -6.34 23.47 16.70
C ALA A 17 -7.45 24.40 16.16
N GLY A 18 -7.07 25.32 15.26
CA GLY A 18 -8.03 26.17 14.54
C GLY A 18 -8.77 25.38 13.46
N TYR A 19 -8.04 24.57 12.71
CA TYR A 19 -8.55 23.83 11.55
C TYR A 19 -9.51 22.71 11.92
N ARG A 20 -9.36 22.07 13.08
CA ARG A 20 -10.35 21.08 13.60
C ARG A 20 -11.76 21.64 13.78
N ARG A 21 -11.94 22.96 13.74
CA ARG A 21 -13.24 23.64 13.86
C ARG A 21 -13.77 24.16 12.53
N MET A 22 -12.97 24.07 11.47
CA MET A 22 -13.34 24.52 10.13
C MET A 22 -14.19 23.47 9.42
N ALA A 23 -15.03 23.92 8.49
CA ALA A 23 -15.80 23.03 7.65
C ALA A 23 -14.93 22.45 6.52
N THR A 24 -15.26 21.25 6.02
CA THR A 24 -14.53 20.59 4.93
C THR A 24 -14.29 21.49 3.71
N PRO A 25 -15.26 22.28 3.21
CA PRO A 25 -15.00 23.19 2.09
C PRO A 25 -13.94 24.27 2.38
N GLU A 26 -13.83 24.71 3.63
CA GLU A 26 -12.80 25.68 4.03
C GLU A 26 -11.42 25.00 4.10
N LEU A 27 -11.35 23.77 4.60
CA LEU A 27 -10.13 22.98 4.60
C LEU A 27 -9.65 22.65 3.19
N VAL A 28 -10.56 22.37 2.25
CA VAL A 28 -10.24 22.16 0.83
C VAL A 28 -9.55 23.40 0.24
N LEU A 29 -10.04 24.61 0.55
CA LEU A 29 -9.39 25.86 0.12
C LEU A 29 -8.00 26.03 0.73
N GLU A 30 -7.83 25.69 2.00
CA GLU A 30 -6.51 25.70 2.65
C GLU A 30 -5.53 24.75 1.95
N ILE A 31 -5.98 23.56 1.55
CA ILE A 31 -5.16 22.55 0.86
C ILE A 31 -4.83 22.99 -0.58
N GLN A 32 -5.71 23.72 -1.26
CA GLN A 32 -5.47 24.17 -2.63
C GLN A 32 -4.57 25.42 -2.70
N ASP A 33 -4.83 26.40 -1.83
CA ASP A 33 -4.27 27.75 -1.96
C ASP A 33 -3.39 28.18 -0.77
N GLY A 34 -3.35 27.39 0.30
CA GLY A 34 -2.58 27.69 1.51
C GLY A 34 -1.06 27.60 1.31
N SER A 35 -0.30 28.15 2.27
CA SER A 35 1.14 27.91 2.37
C SER A 35 1.42 26.46 2.78
N PRO A 36 2.63 25.90 2.54
CA PRO A 36 2.93 24.49 2.80
C PRO A 36 2.55 24.01 4.21
N GLU A 37 2.87 24.79 5.25
CA GLU A 37 2.52 24.52 6.63
C GLU A 37 1.00 24.52 6.89
N ARG A 38 0.24 25.37 6.17
CA ARG A 38 -1.23 25.39 6.24
C ARG A 38 -1.84 24.21 5.51
N ARG A 39 -1.34 23.87 4.31
CA ARG A 39 -1.79 22.69 3.56
C ARG A 39 -1.60 21.42 4.36
N LEU A 40 -0.43 21.24 4.96
CA LEU A 40 -0.12 20.08 5.80
C LEU A 40 -1.03 20.00 7.03
N ALA A 41 -1.24 21.13 7.72
CA ALA A 41 -2.14 21.17 8.86
C ALA A 41 -3.60 20.88 8.47
N ALA A 42 -4.07 21.36 7.31
CA ALA A 42 -5.41 21.08 6.83
C ALA A 42 -5.57 19.60 6.45
N LEU A 43 -4.58 18.99 5.78
CA LEU A 43 -4.55 17.56 5.47
C LEU A 43 -4.55 16.68 6.73
N SER A 44 -3.92 17.14 7.83
CA SER A 44 -3.88 16.36 9.07
C SER A 44 -5.22 16.27 9.81
N VAL A 45 -6.22 17.10 9.45
CA VAL A 45 -7.51 17.16 10.16
C VAL A 45 -8.73 17.03 9.26
N ILE A 46 -8.55 16.97 7.94
CA ILE A 46 -9.65 16.88 6.98
C ILE A 46 -10.35 15.53 7.06
N ASP A 47 -11.68 15.55 6.93
CA ASP A 47 -12.46 14.34 6.70
C ASP A 47 -12.60 14.11 5.18
N LEU A 48 -11.82 13.17 4.64
CA LEU A 48 -11.84 12.87 3.20
C LEU A 48 -13.19 12.33 2.71
N ALA A 49 -14.04 11.78 3.59
CA ALA A 49 -15.36 11.27 3.19
C ALA A 49 -16.26 12.37 2.62
N GLU A 50 -16.06 13.62 3.06
CA GLU A 50 -16.83 14.78 2.62
C GLU A 50 -16.22 15.49 1.39
N VAL A 51 -15.06 15.04 0.90
CA VAL A 51 -14.37 15.62 -0.26
C VAL A 51 -14.80 14.91 -1.53
N ALA A 52 -14.93 15.65 -2.64
CA ALA A 52 -15.27 15.07 -3.94
C ALA A 52 -14.14 14.20 -4.51
N THR A 53 -14.47 13.09 -5.17
CA THR A 53 -13.46 12.15 -5.73
C THR A 53 -12.52 12.83 -6.70
N GLU A 54 -13.04 13.69 -7.57
CA GLU A 54 -12.24 14.40 -8.58
C GLU A 54 -11.19 15.31 -7.93
N THR A 55 -11.51 15.89 -6.77
CA THR A 55 -10.56 16.69 -5.97
C THR A 55 -9.48 15.81 -5.34
N LEU A 56 -9.84 14.64 -4.81
CA LEU A 56 -8.88 13.72 -4.23
C LEU A 56 -7.90 13.16 -5.26
N GLU A 57 -8.39 12.78 -6.45
CA GLU A 57 -7.53 12.32 -7.54
C GLU A 57 -6.61 13.43 -8.06
N ASP A 58 -7.10 14.67 -8.12
CA ASP A 58 -6.27 15.83 -8.46
C ASP A 58 -5.14 16.04 -7.44
N TRP A 59 -5.46 15.93 -6.15
CA TRP A 59 -4.47 16.03 -5.08
C TRP A 59 -3.43 14.92 -5.12
N VAL A 60 -3.85 13.67 -5.38
CA VAL A 60 -2.90 12.55 -5.60
C VAL A 60 -1.89 12.92 -6.69
N ARG A 61 -2.34 13.46 -7.82
CA ARG A 61 -1.46 13.81 -8.94
C ARG A 61 -0.52 14.98 -8.64
N HIS A 62 -0.98 16.00 -7.92
CA HIS A 62 -0.30 17.30 -7.90
C HIS A 62 0.31 17.72 -6.56
N LEU A 63 -0.11 17.15 -5.41
CA LEU A 63 0.45 17.56 -4.12
C LEU A 63 1.95 17.25 -4.03
N PRO A 64 2.77 18.04 -3.32
CA PRO A 64 4.15 17.65 -2.95
C PRO A 64 4.19 16.34 -2.14
N ALA A 65 5.34 15.65 -2.11
CA ALA A 65 5.46 14.33 -1.49
C ALA A 65 5.07 14.28 0.01
N ALA A 66 5.43 15.31 0.79
CA ALA A 66 5.06 15.38 2.20
C ALA A 66 3.53 15.47 2.38
N GLU A 67 2.89 16.33 1.59
CA GLU A 67 1.44 16.54 1.60
C GLU A 67 0.68 15.31 1.05
N ALA A 68 1.17 14.70 -0.04
CA ALA A 68 0.61 13.46 -0.58
C ALA A 68 0.69 12.31 0.43
N ASN A 69 1.72 12.29 1.28
CA ASN A 69 1.78 11.30 2.34
C ASN A 69 0.79 11.58 3.48
N GLU A 70 0.58 12.83 3.87
CA GLU A 70 -0.47 13.16 4.85
C GLU A 70 -1.86 12.87 4.28
N LEU A 71 -2.08 13.13 2.99
CA LEU A 71 -3.29 12.71 2.27
C LEU A 71 -3.50 11.19 2.37
N ALA A 72 -2.45 10.40 2.10
CA ALA A 72 -2.52 8.96 2.24
C ALA A 72 -2.93 8.56 3.66
N GLY A 73 -2.27 9.13 4.68
CA GLY A 73 -2.58 8.85 6.09
C GLY A 73 -3.99 9.29 6.53
N ALA A 74 -4.61 10.23 5.82
CA ALA A 74 -5.96 10.69 6.08
C ALA A 74 -7.05 9.80 5.45
N ILE A 75 -6.70 8.79 4.64
CA ILE A 75 -7.66 7.82 4.11
C ILE A 75 -8.36 7.11 5.29
N PRO A 76 -9.69 7.17 5.41
CA PRO A 76 -10.39 6.71 6.61
C PRO A 76 -10.67 5.20 6.57
N ALA A 77 -9.65 4.39 6.30
CA ALA A 77 -9.79 2.93 6.31
C ALA A 77 -10.33 2.45 7.67
N GLN A 78 -11.27 1.50 7.65
CA GLN A 78 -11.92 0.95 8.84
C GLN A 78 -12.74 1.95 9.68
N ARG A 79 -13.09 3.14 9.15
CA ARG A 79 -13.92 4.11 9.87
C ARG A 79 -15.26 3.48 10.31
N PRO A 80 -15.68 3.63 11.57
CA PRO A 80 -16.99 3.15 12.02
C PRO A 80 -18.12 3.77 11.19
N GLY A 81 -19.07 2.95 10.76
CA GLY A 81 -20.25 3.41 10.01
C GLY A 81 -20.01 3.72 8.52
N SER A 82 -18.81 3.52 7.99
CA SER A 82 -18.59 3.63 6.55
C SER A 82 -19.32 2.51 5.79
N SER A 83 -19.77 2.84 4.58
CA SER A 83 -20.43 1.92 3.66
C SER A 83 -19.43 1.13 2.81
N CYS A 84 -19.86 -0.01 2.25
CA CYS A 84 -19.04 -0.79 1.32
C CYS A 84 -18.65 -0.01 0.06
N GLU A 85 -19.48 0.94 -0.40
CA GLU A 85 -19.18 1.79 -1.55
C GLU A 85 -18.06 2.78 -1.24
N GLU A 86 -18.07 3.36 -0.04
CA GLU A 86 -16.98 4.22 0.43
C GLU A 86 -15.67 3.45 0.62
N ASP A 87 -15.70 2.27 1.24
CA ASP A 87 -14.49 1.46 1.40
C ASP A 87 -13.90 1.04 0.03
N LEU A 88 -14.73 0.73 -0.97
CA LEU A 88 -14.27 0.47 -2.35
C LEU A 88 -13.63 1.72 -2.98
N ARG A 89 -14.20 2.90 -2.74
CA ARG A 89 -13.62 4.18 -3.18
C ARG A 89 -12.24 4.39 -2.56
N TRP A 90 -12.03 4.01 -1.29
CA TRP A 90 -10.72 4.13 -0.63
C TRP A 90 -9.69 3.15 -1.16
N VAL A 91 -10.10 1.92 -1.51
CA VAL A 91 -9.23 0.98 -2.23
C VAL A 91 -8.72 1.60 -3.53
N GLU A 92 -9.61 2.20 -4.33
CA GLU A 92 -9.23 2.79 -5.61
C GLU A 92 -8.33 4.03 -5.45
N LEU A 93 -8.68 4.92 -4.51
CA LEU A 93 -7.86 6.11 -4.24
C LEU A 93 -6.45 5.74 -3.75
N ALA A 94 -6.33 4.75 -2.87
CA ALA A 94 -5.05 4.30 -2.37
C ALA A 94 -4.20 3.62 -3.45
N ARG A 95 -4.84 2.81 -4.32
CA ARG A 95 -4.19 2.20 -5.48
C ARG A 95 -3.63 3.26 -6.42
N LEU A 96 -4.45 4.23 -6.83
CA LEU A 96 -4.03 5.35 -7.67
C LEU A 96 -2.91 6.16 -7.00
N GLY A 97 -3.05 6.40 -5.70
CA GLY A 97 -2.05 7.08 -4.88
C GLY A 97 -0.68 6.42 -4.95
N TYR A 98 -0.64 5.08 -4.84
CA TYR A 98 0.63 4.36 -4.96
C TYR A 98 1.20 4.40 -6.37
N GLU A 99 0.37 4.21 -7.40
CA GLU A 99 0.82 4.25 -8.80
C GLU A 99 1.48 5.57 -9.17
N GLU A 100 0.86 6.68 -8.76
CA GLU A 100 1.35 8.01 -9.09
C GLU A 100 2.56 8.40 -8.24
N ARG A 101 2.62 7.96 -6.97
CA ARG A 101 3.50 8.57 -5.96
C ARG A 101 4.54 7.66 -5.35
N ARG A 102 4.35 6.33 -5.42
CA ARG A 102 5.23 5.31 -4.83
C ARG A 102 5.47 5.52 -3.32
N LEU A 103 4.50 6.09 -2.63
CA LEU A 103 4.62 6.30 -1.18
C LEU A 103 4.08 5.06 -0.45
N PRO A 104 4.86 4.44 0.46
CA PRO A 104 4.43 3.22 1.17
C PRO A 104 3.16 3.42 1.99
N THR A 105 2.89 4.65 2.46
CA THR A 105 1.65 4.97 3.16
C THR A 105 0.42 4.66 2.29
N PHE A 106 0.47 4.83 0.97
CA PHE A 106 -0.63 4.43 0.10
C PHE A 106 -0.79 2.90 0.02
N LEU A 107 0.30 2.11 0.04
CA LEU A 107 0.20 0.65 0.14
C LEU A 107 -0.47 0.22 1.44
N VAL A 108 -0.02 0.77 2.56
CA VAL A 108 -0.59 0.46 3.89
C VAL A 108 -2.09 0.75 3.89
N MET A 109 -2.49 1.89 3.33
CA MET A 109 -3.89 2.28 3.28
C MET A 109 -4.71 1.52 2.24
N LEU A 110 -4.10 1.07 1.14
CA LEU A 110 -4.72 0.18 0.18
C LEU A 110 -5.11 -1.14 0.87
N MET A 111 -4.14 -1.80 1.51
CA MET A 111 -4.39 -3.09 2.16
C MET A 111 -5.40 -2.95 3.31
N SER A 112 -5.25 -1.91 4.14
CA SER A 112 -6.19 -1.61 5.23
C SER A 112 -7.63 -1.38 4.73
N SER A 113 -7.79 -0.76 3.56
CA SER A 113 -9.11 -0.51 2.95
C SER A 113 -9.74 -1.81 2.41
N VAL A 114 -8.94 -2.72 1.84
CA VAL A 114 -9.44 -4.04 1.42
C VAL A 114 -9.84 -4.89 2.62
N GLU A 115 -9.05 -4.87 3.70
CA GLU A 115 -9.43 -5.51 4.97
C GLU A 115 -10.72 -4.93 5.57
N ALA A 116 -10.94 -3.62 5.45
CA ALA A 116 -12.17 -2.98 5.90
C ALA A 116 -13.40 -3.58 5.19
N LEU A 117 -13.33 -3.76 3.86
CA LEU A 117 -14.38 -4.43 3.08
C LEU A 117 -14.65 -5.85 3.57
N GLU A 118 -13.59 -6.62 3.82
CA GLU A 118 -13.70 -7.99 4.31
C GLU A 118 -14.33 -8.04 5.70
N SER A 119 -13.86 -7.19 6.62
CA SER A 119 -14.34 -7.12 8.01
C SER A 119 -15.84 -6.80 8.11
N ARG A 120 -16.36 -6.02 7.14
CA ARG A 120 -17.79 -5.68 7.03
C ARG A 120 -18.60 -6.70 6.23
N ALA A 121 -17.97 -7.76 5.73
CA ALA A 121 -18.58 -8.74 4.85
C ALA A 121 -19.23 -8.12 3.60
N CYS A 122 -18.58 -7.11 3.02
CA CYS A 122 -19.02 -6.50 1.78
C CYS A 122 -18.96 -7.52 0.63
N GLU A 123 -20.00 -7.57 -0.21
CA GLU A 123 -20.06 -8.49 -1.36
C GLU A 123 -18.87 -8.30 -2.33
N GLY A 124 -18.35 -7.08 -2.44
CA GLY A 124 -17.20 -6.73 -3.26
C GLY A 124 -15.82 -7.12 -2.69
N ALA A 125 -15.71 -7.58 -1.45
CA ALA A 125 -14.40 -7.79 -0.79
C ALA A 125 -13.51 -8.81 -1.52
N ALA A 126 -14.08 -9.96 -1.91
CA ALA A 126 -13.35 -10.97 -2.68
C ALA A 126 -12.93 -10.46 -4.08
N GLY A 127 -13.74 -9.58 -4.68
CA GLY A 127 -13.41 -8.91 -5.93
C GLY A 127 -12.26 -7.92 -5.77
N ALA A 128 -12.27 -7.12 -4.70
CA ALA A 128 -11.22 -6.17 -4.38
C ALA A 128 -9.87 -6.87 -4.15
N TRP A 129 -9.83 -7.93 -3.33
CA TRP A 129 -8.63 -8.73 -3.15
C TRP A 129 -8.05 -9.27 -4.46
N ARG A 130 -8.91 -9.79 -5.35
CA ARG A 130 -8.48 -10.27 -6.68
C ARG A 130 -7.94 -9.14 -7.55
N SER A 131 -8.61 -7.99 -7.55
CA SER A 131 -8.17 -6.81 -8.31
C SER A 131 -6.80 -6.34 -7.85
N VAL A 132 -6.57 -6.30 -6.53
CA VAL A 132 -5.27 -5.93 -5.94
C VAL A 132 -4.19 -6.95 -6.30
N GLY A 133 -4.48 -8.26 -6.27
CA GLY A 133 -3.51 -9.28 -6.72
C GLY A 133 -3.06 -9.08 -8.18
N MET A 134 -4.01 -8.92 -9.10
CA MET A 134 -3.68 -8.67 -10.53
C MET A 134 -2.91 -7.36 -10.74
N TRP A 135 -3.30 -6.32 -10.00
CA TRP A 135 -2.61 -5.04 -10.02
C TRP A 135 -1.18 -5.16 -9.48
N LEU A 136 -0.99 -5.92 -8.40
CA LEU A 136 0.30 -6.14 -7.76
C LEU A 136 1.31 -6.77 -8.72
N GLU A 137 0.89 -7.76 -9.51
CA GLU A 137 1.72 -8.36 -10.56
C GLU A 137 2.19 -7.32 -11.58
N THR A 138 1.26 -6.45 -12.00
CA THR A 138 1.53 -5.42 -13.01
C THR A 138 2.48 -4.36 -12.47
N VAL A 139 2.18 -3.79 -11.29
CA VAL A 139 2.99 -2.70 -10.71
C VAL A 139 4.37 -3.19 -10.31
N TYR A 140 4.50 -4.40 -9.74
CA TYR A 140 5.80 -4.97 -9.39
C TYR A 140 6.67 -5.15 -10.62
N THR A 141 6.11 -5.68 -11.72
CA THR A 141 6.85 -5.86 -12.98
C THR A 141 7.36 -4.53 -13.52
N VAL A 142 6.52 -3.48 -13.53
CA VAL A 142 6.92 -2.13 -13.95
C VAL A 142 8.06 -1.59 -13.07
N LEU A 143 7.94 -1.71 -11.74
CA LEU A 143 8.97 -1.24 -10.81
C LEU A 143 10.29 -2.01 -10.96
N SER A 144 10.21 -3.32 -11.20
CA SER A 144 11.37 -4.18 -11.48
C SER A 144 12.08 -3.76 -12.78
N ASP A 145 11.33 -3.51 -13.85
CA ASP A 145 11.86 -3.06 -15.14
C ASP A 145 12.51 -1.66 -15.04
N GLU A 146 11.97 -0.79 -14.19
CA GLU A 146 12.53 0.54 -13.91
C GLU A 146 13.71 0.52 -12.94
N GLY A 147 13.93 -0.60 -12.23
CA GLY A 147 14.96 -0.74 -11.20
C GLY A 147 14.67 0.06 -9.92
N ASP A 148 13.40 0.29 -9.60
CA ASP A 148 12.98 1.02 -8.40
C ASP A 148 13.03 0.12 -7.15
N SER A 149 14.24 -0.12 -6.64
CA SER A 149 14.45 -1.03 -5.50
C SER A 149 13.75 -0.58 -4.22
N GLU A 150 13.60 0.73 -4.00
CA GLU A 150 12.93 1.25 -2.79
C GLU A 150 11.44 0.88 -2.80
N ALA A 151 10.76 1.07 -3.95
CA ALA A 151 9.36 0.67 -4.08
C ALA A 151 9.15 -0.86 -4.03
N LEU A 152 10.12 -1.64 -4.52
CA LEU A 152 10.06 -3.11 -4.41
C LEU A 152 10.25 -3.57 -2.96
N ASP A 153 11.16 -2.96 -2.22
CA ASP A 153 11.36 -3.21 -0.78
C ASP A 153 10.09 -2.86 0.01
N ASP A 154 9.44 -1.74 -0.33
CA ASP A 154 8.15 -1.35 0.26
C ASP A 154 7.04 -2.37 -0.03
N ILE A 155 6.94 -2.92 -1.25
CA ILE A 155 5.98 -3.99 -1.55
C ILE A 155 6.29 -5.25 -0.73
N SER A 156 7.57 -5.63 -0.63
CA SER A 156 7.98 -6.77 0.17
C SER A 156 7.54 -6.62 1.63
N LEU A 157 7.88 -5.48 2.23
CA LEU A 157 7.61 -5.18 3.63
C LEU A 157 6.10 -5.00 3.92
N PHE A 158 5.39 -4.19 3.14
CA PHE A 158 4.01 -3.82 3.46
C PHE A 158 2.96 -4.75 2.85
N VAL A 159 3.32 -5.56 1.85
CA VAL A 159 2.39 -6.49 1.20
C VAL A 159 2.79 -7.95 1.46
N PHE A 160 3.98 -8.38 1.05
CA PHE A 160 4.32 -9.80 1.12
C PHE A 160 4.53 -10.31 2.56
N GLU A 161 5.24 -9.58 3.40
CA GLU A 161 5.44 -9.99 4.81
C GLU A 161 4.11 -10.09 5.59
N ASN A 162 3.04 -9.42 5.13
CA ASN A 162 1.81 -9.26 5.90
C ASN A 162 0.58 -9.97 5.31
N TYR A 163 0.55 -10.26 4.01
CA TYR A 163 -0.69 -10.67 3.32
C TYR A 163 -0.57 -11.92 2.45
N LEU A 164 0.54 -12.67 2.52
CA LEU A 164 0.70 -13.93 1.78
C LEU A 164 -0.24 -15.06 2.26
N ASP A 165 -0.95 -14.89 3.38
CA ASP A 165 -2.03 -15.77 3.79
C ASP A 165 -3.31 -15.57 2.95
N ARG A 166 -3.42 -14.44 2.24
CA ARG A 166 -4.55 -14.12 1.35
C ARG A 166 -4.31 -14.72 -0.01
N SER A 167 -5.18 -15.64 -0.43
CA SER A 167 -4.99 -16.40 -1.68
C SER A 167 -4.72 -15.52 -2.91
N PRO A 168 -5.43 -14.40 -3.16
CA PRO A 168 -5.12 -13.56 -4.32
C PRO A 168 -3.74 -12.91 -4.29
N ILE A 169 -3.21 -12.57 -3.11
CA ILE A 169 -1.87 -12.01 -2.95
C ILE A 169 -0.83 -13.13 -3.09
N PHE A 170 -1.10 -14.30 -2.52
CA PHE A 170 -0.23 -15.47 -2.65
C PHE A 170 -0.09 -15.95 -4.10
N ASP A 171 -1.21 -15.98 -4.83
CA ASP A 171 -1.24 -16.37 -6.25
C ASP A 171 -0.40 -15.40 -7.09
N ALA A 172 -0.58 -14.09 -6.88
CA ALA A 172 0.22 -13.04 -7.51
C ALA A 172 1.71 -13.15 -7.17
N PHE A 173 2.03 -13.39 -5.90
CA PHE A 173 3.41 -13.59 -5.46
C PHE A 173 4.05 -14.81 -6.12
N CYS A 174 3.34 -15.93 -6.24
CA CYS A 174 3.85 -17.10 -6.96
C CYS A 174 4.09 -16.82 -8.44
N GLU A 175 3.22 -16.04 -9.09
CA GLU A 175 3.44 -15.68 -10.49
C GLU A 175 4.62 -14.72 -10.67
N LEU A 176 4.79 -13.77 -9.74
CA LEU A 176 5.97 -12.92 -9.69
C LEU A 176 7.25 -13.74 -9.48
N LEU A 177 7.23 -14.76 -8.62
CA LEU A 177 8.38 -15.66 -8.47
C LEU A 177 8.76 -16.38 -9.77
N ARG A 178 7.78 -16.76 -10.60
CA ARG A 178 8.07 -17.40 -11.90
C ARG A 178 8.62 -16.42 -12.94
N THR A 179 8.24 -15.16 -12.85
CA THR A 179 8.49 -14.16 -13.90
C THR A 179 9.60 -13.17 -13.56
N GLN A 180 9.97 -13.06 -12.28
CA GLN A 180 10.95 -12.10 -11.75
C GLN A 180 12.16 -12.86 -11.13
N PRO A 181 13.23 -13.11 -11.90
CA PRO A 181 14.36 -13.92 -11.42
C PRO A 181 15.07 -13.38 -10.18
N ALA A 182 15.09 -12.06 -10.00
CA ALA A 182 15.68 -11.44 -8.81
C ALA A 182 14.89 -11.78 -7.55
N LEU A 183 13.57 -11.69 -7.59
CA LEU A 183 12.69 -12.07 -6.49
C LEU A 183 12.77 -13.58 -6.23
N ALA A 184 12.79 -14.39 -7.30
CA ALA A 184 12.94 -15.84 -7.21
C ALA A 184 14.22 -16.25 -6.47
N LEU A 185 15.34 -15.61 -6.81
CA LEU A 185 16.62 -15.86 -6.16
C LEU A 185 16.63 -15.39 -4.70
N ASP A 186 16.09 -14.20 -4.42
CA ASP A 186 16.03 -13.66 -3.06
C ASP A 186 15.22 -14.59 -2.13
N VAL A 187 13.99 -14.93 -2.53
CA VAL A 187 13.09 -15.80 -1.76
C VAL A 187 13.65 -17.21 -1.60
N SER A 188 14.24 -17.80 -2.64
CA SER A 188 14.82 -19.14 -2.53
C SER A 188 16.11 -19.17 -1.71
N SER A 189 16.87 -18.07 -1.66
CA SER A 189 18.10 -17.96 -0.85
C SER A 189 17.83 -17.71 0.64
N SER A 190 16.75 -16.98 0.95
CA SER A 190 16.36 -16.61 2.31
C SER A 190 14.85 -16.86 2.55
N PRO A 191 14.39 -18.12 2.45
CA PRO A 191 12.95 -18.43 2.44
C PRO A 191 12.25 -18.12 3.77
N PHE A 192 12.99 -18.00 4.86
CA PHE A 192 12.42 -17.65 6.16
C PHE A 192 11.77 -16.27 6.21
N THR A 193 12.25 -15.32 5.40
CA THR A 193 11.77 -13.93 5.45
C THR A 193 10.29 -13.83 5.09
N LEU A 194 9.86 -14.51 4.03
CA LEU A 194 8.49 -14.41 3.52
C LEU A 194 7.65 -15.68 3.71
N LEU A 195 8.28 -16.84 3.88
CA LEU A 195 7.56 -18.12 3.85
C LEU A 195 7.40 -18.77 5.23
N ALA A 196 8.12 -18.33 6.26
CA ALA A 196 8.18 -19.03 7.55
C ALA A 196 6.80 -19.30 8.18
N ASP A 197 5.90 -18.30 8.12
CA ASP A 197 4.59 -18.37 8.77
C ASP A 197 3.49 -18.98 7.86
N LEU A 198 3.82 -19.32 6.62
CA LEU A 198 2.87 -19.92 5.69
C LEU A 198 2.67 -21.43 5.94
N PRO A 199 1.50 -21.98 5.59
CA PRO A 199 1.29 -23.42 5.62
C PRO A 199 2.32 -24.17 4.74
N PRO A 200 2.78 -25.38 5.13
CA PRO A 200 3.79 -26.13 4.38
C PRO A 200 3.47 -26.37 2.89
N ALA A 201 2.18 -26.47 2.53
CA ALA A 201 1.76 -26.59 1.14
C ALA A 201 2.06 -25.31 0.34
N SER A 202 1.75 -24.15 0.91
CA SER A 202 2.03 -22.83 0.31
C SER A 202 3.53 -22.58 0.24
N GLN A 203 4.28 -22.89 1.31
CA GLN A 203 5.75 -22.79 1.30
C GLN A 203 6.35 -23.58 0.13
N ARG A 204 5.95 -24.85 -0.06
CA ARG A 204 6.42 -25.67 -1.19
C ARG A 204 6.01 -25.09 -2.54
N MET A 205 4.78 -24.59 -2.65
CA MET A 205 4.29 -23.99 -3.89
C MET A 205 5.12 -22.76 -4.29
N ALA A 206 5.41 -21.87 -3.33
CA ALA A 206 6.26 -20.70 -3.56
C ALA A 206 7.70 -21.11 -3.94
N LEU A 207 8.29 -22.08 -3.24
CA LEU A 207 9.65 -22.54 -3.58
C LEU A 207 9.73 -23.20 -4.97
N CYS A 208 8.73 -23.98 -5.37
CA CYS A 208 8.67 -24.52 -6.73
C CYS A 208 8.51 -23.39 -7.77
N ALA A 209 7.68 -22.38 -7.49
CA ALA A 209 7.56 -21.22 -8.36
C ALA A 209 8.88 -20.44 -8.48
N ALA A 210 9.62 -20.28 -7.38
CA ALA A 210 10.94 -19.66 -7.38
C ALA A 210 11.96 -20.47 -8.21
N GLU A 211 11.95 -21.80 -8.09
CA GLU A 211 12.80 -22.67 -8.92
C GLU A 211 12.47 -22.51 -10.42
N GLU A 212 11.18 -22.49 -10.78
CA GLU A 212 10.72 -22.24 -12.16
C GLU A 212 11.18 -20.87 -12.70
N GLY A 213 11.25 -19.86 -11.84
CA GLY A 213 11.73 -18.51 -12.17
C GLY A 213 13.25 -18.32 -12.16
N GLY A 214 14.02 -19.38 -11.92
CA GLY A 214 15.49 -19.33 -11.94
C GLY A 214 16.16 -19.10 -10.57
N GLY A 215 15.42 -19.27 -9.48
CA GLY A 215 15.96 -19.35 -8.12
C GLY A 215 16.69 -20.68 -7.84
N LEU A 216 17.03 -20.91 -6.57
CA LEU A 216 17.65 -22.16 -6.13
C LEU A 216 16.67 -23.34 -6.23
N PRO A 217 17.17 -24.59 -6.37
CA PRO A 217 16.32 -25.78 -6.37
C PRO A 217 15.41 -25.83 -5.14
N ALA A 218 14.12 -26.12 -5.33
CA ALA A 218 13.14 -26.05 -4.25
C ALA A 218 13.48 -26.98 -3.08
N GLY A 219 14.15 -28.11 -3.35
CA GLY A 219 14.64 -29.02 -2.31
C GLY A 219 15.74 -28.42 -1.43
N GLU A 220 16.64 -27.62 -2.01
CA GLU A 220 17.71 -26.92 -1.28
C GLU A 220 17.12 -25.78 -0.44
N ALA A 221 16.29 -24.94 -1.05
CA ALA A 221 15.60 -23.86 -0.34
C ALA A 221 14.66 -24.41 0.76
N TRP A 222 14.02 -25.56 0.53
CA TRP A 222 13.22 -26.24 1.54
C TRP A 222 14.06 -26.72 2.72
N ALA A 223 15.25 -27.29 2.46
CA ALA A 223 16.16 -27.69 3.52
C ALA A 223 16.57 -26.47 4.37
N VAL A 224 16.92 -25.35 3.72
CA VAL A 224 17.19 -24.08 4.40
C VAL A 224 16.01 -23.69 5.29
N LEU A 225 14.78 -23.63 4.75
CA LEU A 225 13.57 -23.28 5.49
C LEU A 225 13.27 -24.20 6.69
N GLN A 226 13.71 -25.46 6.65
CA GLN A 226 13.59 -26.40 7.77
C GLN A 226 14.75 -26.30 8.77
N GLY A 227 15.74 -25.45 8.52
CA GLY A 227 16.94 -25.29 9.34
C GLY A 227 17.96 -26.43 9.19
N LEU A 228 17.98 -27.07 8.01
CA LEU A 228 18.82 -28.23 7.67
C LEU A 228 20.03 -27.85 6.79
#